data_AF-A0A7S0DUH6-F1
#
_entry.id   AF-A0A7S0DUH6-F1
#
_cell.length_a   1.000
_cell.length_b   1.000
_cell.length_c   1.000
_cell.angle_alpha   90.00
_cell.angle_beta   90.00
_cell.angle_gamma   90.00
#
_symmetry.space_group_name_H-M   'P 1'
#
loop_
_entity.id
_entity.type
_entity.pdbx_description
1 polymer ?
#
loop_
_entity_poly.entity_id
_entity_poly.type
_entity_poly.pdbx_seq_one_letter_code
_entity_poly.pdbx_strand_id
1 'polypeptide(L)'
;QDRASSMSFTIFLRVSLNGQTYSTTFAPFLVYPNPILLYSSIPFDLAVDPDYARNKEASYGGPAEGGTMVDIYGSSMQAAMLKEAVCTFLNVSVPATLVASDRVRCTSPSWSRVSSEALNKSRTIPLQVRLNGQEDAKTFVTYTYYVNPEVRQVYPEKVPLLRSASLHLIGRGFLNFQ
;
A
#
# COMPACT_ATOMS: atom_id res chain seq x y z
N GLN A 1 24.38 21.78 4.95
CA GLN A 1 22.96 21.50 5.24
C GLN A 1 22.69 20.04 4.88
N ASP A 2 22.60 19.21 5.93
CA ASP A 2 22.13 17.83 6.10
C ASP A 2 22.31 16.75 5.03
N ARG A 3 23.44 16.04 5.14
CA ARG A 3 23.63 14.65 4.67
C ARG A 3 22.99 13.60 5.59
N ALA A 4 22.33 14.04 6.68
CA ALA A 4 21.78 13.20 7.75
C ALA A 4 20.34 12.68 7.48
N SER A 5 19.72 13.07 6.37
CA SER A 5 18.29 12.83 6.12
C SER A 5 17.94 11.44 5.55
N SER A 6 18.91 10.52 5.42
CA SER A 6 18.70 9.23 4.75
C SER A 6 19.19 7.99 5.49
N MET A 7 19.88 8.14 6.63
CA MET A 7 20.40 7.00 7.40
C MET A 7 19.89 7.02 8.83
N SER A 8 19.54 5.84 9.32
CA SER A 8 19.14 5.63 10.70
C SER A 8 20.36 5.67 11.63
N PHE A 9 20.21 6.25 12.81
CA PHE A 9 21.28 6.32 13.82
C PHE A 9 20.70 6.26 15.24
N THR A 10 21.51 5.80 16.20
CA THR A 10 21.11 5.72 17.61
C THR A 10 21.73 6.87 18.39
N ILE A 11 20.90 7.61 19.13
CA ILE A 11 21.34 8.55 20.16
C ILE A 11 21.12 7.92 21.54
N PHE A 12 21.89 8.35 22.54
CA PHE A 12 21.76 7.84 23.91
C PHE A 12 21.21 8.92 24.82
N LEU A 13 20.01 8.71 25.34
CA LEU A 13 19.32 9.64 26.22
C LEU A 13 19.80 9.49 27.66
N ARG A 14 20.04 10.63 28.31
CA ARG A 14 20.31 10.73 29.75
C ARG A 14 19.34 11.73 30.37
N VAL A 15 18.98 11.53 31.62
CA VAL A 15 18.01 12.36 32.33
C VAL A 15 18.71 13.13 33.44
N SER A 16 18.34 14.40 33.64
CA SER A 16 18.65 15.17 34.85
C SER A 16 17.34 15.47 35.59
N LEU A 17 17.40 15.57 36.93
CA LEU A 17 16.26 15.97 37.75
C LEU A 17 16.68 17.14 38.63
N ASN A 18 15.89 18.21 38.64
CA ASN A 18 16.08 19.35 39.54
C ASN A 18 17.46 20.05 39.43
N GLY A 19 18.03 20.12 38.22
CA GLY A 19 19.30 20.84 37.99
C GLY A 19 20.56 20.10 38.41
N GLN A 20 20.46 18.82 38.81
CA GLN A 20 21.62 17.97 39.07
C GLN A 20 22.26 17.43 37.78
N THR A 21 23.44 16.82 37.90
CA THR A 21 24.14 16.17 36.78
C THR A 21 23.33 15.01 36.17
N TYR A 22 23.57 14.71 34.90
CA TYR A 22 22.87 13.65 34.17
C TYR A 22 23.06 12.26 34.80
N SER A 23 22.11 11.37 34.54
CA SER A 23 22.18 9.95 34.88
C SER A 23 23.50 9.31 34.40
N THR A 24 24.04 8.38 35.20
CA THR A 24 25.20 7.56 34.84
C THR A 24 24.85 6.47 33.83
N THR A 25 23.58 6.06 33.80
CA THR A 25 22.99 5.17 32.81
C THR A 25 22.42 5.97 31.64
N PHE A 26 22.26 5.30 30.51
CA PHE A 26 21.71 5.86 29.29
C PHE A 26 20.77 4.85 28.61
N ALA A 27 19.79 5.37 27.87
CA ALA A 27 18.87 4.57 27.08
C ALA A 27 19.08 4.85 25.58
N PRO A 28 19.20 3.81 24.73
CA PRO A 28 19.27 4.03 23.29
C PRO A 28 17.92 4.55 22.75
N PHE A 29 17.99 5.51 21.84
CA PHE A 29 16.87 6.05 21.08
C PHE A 29 17.24 6.03 19.59
N LEU A 30 16.47 5.29 18.81
CA LEU A 30 16.71 5.15 17.38
C LEU A 30 16.00 6.26 16.61
N VAL A 31 16.76 7.00 15.80
CA VAL A 31 16.27 7.99 14.84
C VAL A 31 16.34 7.36 13.45
N TYR A 32 15.24 7.41 12.70
CA TYR A 32 15.14 6.84 11.35
C TYR A 32 14.34 7.77 10.42
N PRO A 33 14.57 7.71 9.10
CA PRO A 33 13.89 8.58 8.14
C PRO A 33 12.44 8.13 7.86
N ASN A 34 11.60 9.06 7.41
CA ASN A 34 10.27 8.73 6.89
C ASN A 34 10.38 7.76 5.69
N PRO A 35 9.39 6.86 5.52
CA PRO A 35 9.33 5.95 4.38
C PRO A 35 9.14 6.74 3.08
N ILE A 36 9.72 6.19 2.01
CA ILE A 36 9.52 6.66 0.64
C ILE A 36 8.77 5.56 -0.10
N LEU A 37 7.56 5.86 -0.53
CA LEU A 37 6.74 4.94 -1.33
C LEU A 37 7.17 5.03 -2.80
N LEU A 38 7.25 3.88 -3.46
CA LEU A 38 7.66 3.77 -4.85
C LEU A 38 6.51 3.30 -5.75
N TYR A 39 5.86 2.20 -5.41
CA TYR A 39 4.75 1.63 -6.20
C TYR A 39 3.85 0.73 -5.34
N SER A 40 2.68 0.38 -5.88
CA SER A 40 1.73 -0.55 -5.26
C SER A 40 1.43 -1.71 -6.21
N SER A 41 1.14 -2.90 -5.66
CA SER A 41 0.80 -4.07 -6.46
C SER A 41 -0.13 -5.03 -5.74
N ILE A 42 -0.59 -6.06 -6.45
CA ILE A 42 -1.14 -7.25 -5.82
C ILE A 42 -0.08 -7.91 -4.91
N PRO A 43 -0.50 -8.56 -3.81
CA PRO A 43 0.31 -9.52 -3.09
C PRO A 43 0.89 -10.60 -4.01
N PHE A 44 2.20 -10.86 -3.93
CA PHE A 44 2.86 -11.89 -4.75
C PHE A 44 2.25 -13.29 -4.53
N ASP A 45 1.83 -13.59 -3.31
CA ASP A 45 1.15 -14.83 -2.90
C ASP A 45 -0.25 -15.00 -3.48
N LEU A 46 -0.86 -13.93 -4.03
CA LEU A 46 -2.16 -13.96 -4.70
C LEU A 46 -2.06 -13.84 -6.23
N ALA A 47 -0.85 -13.68 -6.76
CA ALA A 47 -0.63 -13.53 -8.19
C ALA A 47 -0.83 -14.86 -8.92
N VAL A 48 -1.89 -14.94 -9.73
CA VAL A 48 -2.13 -16.10 -10.62
C VAL A 48 -1.09 -16.17 -11.73
N ASP A 49 -0.58 -15.00 -12.16
CA ASP A 49 0.53 -14.86 -13.07
C ASP A 49 1.72 -14.18 -12.35
N PRO A 50 2.86 -14.86 -12.17
CA PRO A 50 4.05 -14.27 -11.56
C PRO A 50 4.62 -13.08 -12.35
N ASP A 51 4.29 -12.93 -13.64
CA ASP A 51 4.64 -11.74 -14.42
C ASP A 51 3.79 -10.52 -14.06
N TYR A 52 2.53 -10.71 -13.67
CA TYR A 52 1.65 -9.60 -13.26
C TYR A 52 2.11 -8.93 -11.96
N ALA A 53 2.67 -9.70 -11.01
CA ALA A 53 3.28 -9.14 -9.80
C ALA A 53 4.64 -8.46 -10.05
N ARG A 54 5.26 -8.67 -11.22
CA ARG A 54 6.51 -8.02 -11.61
C ARG A 54 6.29 -6.65 -12.25
N ASN A 55 5.08 -6.35 -12.72
CA ASN A 55 4.75 -5.04 -13.25
C ASN A 55 4.71 -4.03 -12.10
N LYS A 56 5.78 -3.24 -11.98
CA LYS A 56 5.92 -2.18 -10.99
C LYS A 56 5.11 -0.96 -11.44
N GLU A 57 3.80 -1.04 -11.30
CA GLU A 57 2.89 0.02 -11.71
C GLU A 57 2.70 1.08 -10.62
N ALA A 58 2.60 2.34 -11.01
CA ALA A 58 2.36 3.44 -10.08
C ALA A 58 0.90 3.48 -9.54
N SER A 59 -0.03 2.78 -10.19
CA SER A 59 -1.46 2.78 -9.88
C SER A 59 -2.08 1.38 -9.94
N TYR A 60 -2.01 0.65 -8.82
CA TYR A 60 -2.82 -0.55 -8.60
C TYR A 60 -4.24 -0.19 -8.10
N GLY A 61 -5.21 -1.09 -8.21
CA GLY A 61 -6.60 -0.77 -7.89
C GLY A 61 -7.50 -1.98 -7.64
N GLY A 62 -8.72 -1.70 -7.17
CA GLY A 62 -9.70 -2.70 -6.78
C GLY A 62 -11.15 -2.20 -6.84
N PRO A 63 -12.13 -3.08 -6.68
CA PRO A 63 -13.55 -2.74 -6.79
C PRO A 63 -14.01 -1.74 -5.71
N ALA A 64 -15.11 -1.04 -5.98
CA ALA A 64 -15.72 -0.03 -5.11
C ALA A 64 -16.12 -0.58 -3.73
N GLU A 65 -16.41 -1.88 -3.64
CA GLU A 65 -16.74 -2.57 -2.40
C GLU A 65 -15.55 -2.64 -1.43
N GLY A 66 -14.33 -2.40 -1.91
CA GLY A 66 -13.11 -2.54 -1.13
C GLY A 66 -12.68 -4.00 -0.97
N GLY A 67 -11.94 -4.31 0.10
CA GLY A 67 -11.50 -5.67 0.38
C GLY A 67 -10.30 -6.12 -0.46
N THR A 68 -9.71 -5.23 -1.26
CA THR A 68 -8.55 -5.55 -2.09
C THR A 68 -7.28 -5.49 -1.24
N MET A 69 -6.51 -6.57 -1.19
CA MET A 69 -5.18 -6.55 -0.59
C MET A 69 -4.21 -5.82 -1.51
N VAL A 70 -3.42 -4.92 -0.93
CA VAL A 70 -2.45 -4.07 -1.61
C VAL A 70 -1.11 -4.22 -0.89
N ASP A 71 -0.07 -4.59 -1.63
CA ASP A 71 1.33 -4.45 -1.19
C ASP A 71 1.86 -3.09 -1.66
N ILE A 72 2.42 -2.31 -0.74
CA ILE A 72 3.02 -1.01 -1.02
C ILE A 72 4.52 -1.13 -0.81
N TYR A 73 5.29 -0.91 -1.87
CA TYR A 73 6.73 -1.06 -1.89
C TYR A 73 7.44 0.28 -1.73
N GLY A 74 8.60 0.26 -1.09
CA GLY A 74 9.47 1.41 -1.04
C GLY A 74 10.71 1.22 -0.17
N SER A 75 11.31 2.33 0.25
CA SER A 75 12.47 2.34 1.13
C SER A 75 12.13 2.83 2.54
N SER A 76 12.96 2.44 3.50
CA SER A 76 12.76 2.76 4.93
C SER A 76 11.42 2.27 5.49
N MET A 77 10.89 1.16 4.97
CA MET A 77 9.67 0.50 5.48
C MET A 77 9.94 -0.27 6.78
N GLN A 78 11.20 -0.66 6.99
CA GLN A 78 11.70 -1.10 8.29
C GLN A 78 11.92 0.11 9.18
N ALA A 79 10.88 0.59 9.85
CA ALA A 79 11.03 1.53 10.97
C ALA A 79 11.65 0.85 12.23
N ALA A 80 12.35 -0.28 12.05
CA ALA A 80 13.07 -1.15 12.99
C ALA A 80 12.30 -1.84 14.14
N MET A 81 11.13 -1.36 14.59
CA MET A 81 10.25 -2.10 15.52
C MET A 81 8.81 -1.62 15.36
N LEU A 82 8.14 -2.04 14.28
CA LEU A 82 6.78 -1.60 14.03
C LEU A 82 5.83 -2.05 15.13
N LYS A 83 5.33 -1.11 15.92
CA LYS A 83 4.17 -1.31 16.79
C LYS A 83 2.87 -1.09 16.03
N GLU A 84 2.90 -0.16 15.06
CA GLU A 84 1.74 0.26 14.31
C GLU A 84 2.15 0.65 12.88
N ALA A 85 1.41 0.16 11.89
CA ALA A 85 1.50 0.61 10.51
C ALA A 85 0.09 0.88 10.01
N VAL A 86 -0.07 1.97 9.26
CA VAL A 86 -1.37 2.44 8.78
C VAL A 86 -1.24 2.81 7.31
N CYS A 87 -2.15 2.31 6.50
CA CYS A 87 -2.37 2.82 5.15
C CYS A 87 -3.49 3.84 5.17
N THR A 88 -3.31 4.98 4.51
CA THR A 88 -4.36 5.99 4.38
C THR A 88 -4.77 6.11 2.91
N PHE A 89 -6.01 5.74 2.62
CA PHE A 89 -6.66 5.88 1.32
C PHE A 89 -7.41 7.22 1.30
N LEU A 90 -6.82 8.24 0.69
CA LEU A 90 -7.27 9.64 0.69
C LEU A 90 -7.41 10.25 2.10
N ASN A 91 -8.44 9.86 2.83
CA ASN A 91 -8.82 10.35 4.16
C ASN A 91 -9.21 9.20 5.12
N VAL A 92 -9.18 7.94 4.67
CA VAL A 92 -9.53 6.78 5.47
C VAL A 92 -8.29 5.95 5.79
N SER A 93 -8.00 5.85 7.08
CA SER A 93 -6.93 5.01 7.60
C SER A 93 -7.41 3.59 7.86
N VAL A 94 -6.59 2.61 7.47
CA VAL A 94 -6.77 1.18 7.73
C VAL A 94 -5.48 0.59 8.32
N PRO A 95 -5.59 -0.45 9.16
CA PRO A 95 -4.41 -1.16 9.65
C PRO A 95 -3.57 -1.72 8.49
N ALA A 96 -2.26 -1.66 8.64
CA ALA A 96 -1.30 -2.27 7.73
C ALA A 96 -0.38 -3.24 8.49
N THR A 97 0.15 -4.23 7.77
CA THR A 97 1.10 -5.20 8.30
C THR A 97 2.41 -5.06 7.56
N LEU A 98 3.55 -5.05 8.26
CA LEU A 98 4.85 -5.13 7.60
C LEU A 98 5.06 -6.57 7.11
N VAL A 99 5.20 -6.73 5.80
CA VAL A 99 5.41 -8.06 5.19
C VAL A 99 6.90 -8.33 5.02
N ALA A 100 7.67 -7.31 4.65
CA ALA A 100 9.11 -7.42 4.51
C ALA A 100 9.81 -6.08 4.71
N SER A 101 11.13 -6.12 4.58
CA SER A 101 12.06 -4.99 4.63
C SER A 101 11.60 -3.69 3.96
N ASP A 102 10.89 -3.86 2.86
CA ASP A 102 10.69 -2.93 1.77
C ASP A 102 9.22 -2.81 1.40
N ARG A 103 8.31 -3.45 2.13
CA ARG A 103 6.88 -3.38 1.83
C ARG A 103 5.96 -3.62 3.02
N VAL A 104 4.84 -2.90 2.98
CA VAL A 104 3.69 -3.09 3.89
C VAL A 104 2.49 -3.57 3.10
N ARG A 105 1.57 -4.26 3.77
CA ARG A 105 0.33 -4.77 3.22
C ARG A 105 -0.86 -4.18 3.94
N CYS A 106 -1.88 -3.79 3.20
CA CYS A 106 -3.16 -3.36 3.76
C CYS A 106 -4.33 -3.77 2.86
N THR A 107 -5.53 -3.71 3.42
CA THR A 107 -6.77 -4.02 2.71
C THR A 107 -7.54 -2.74 2.46
N SER A 108 -7.91 -2.48 1.20
CA SER A 108 -8.64 -1.26 0.84
C SER A 108 -10.00 -1.19 1.55
N PRO A 109 -10.39 -0.02 2.07
CA PRO A 109 -11.75 0.20 2.56
C PRO A 109 -12.74 0.23 1.38
N SER A 110 -14.05 0.15 1.68
CA SER A 110 -15.05 0.42 0.65
C SER A 110 -15.00 1.90 0.24
N TRP A 111 -15.31 2.19 -1.03
CA TRP A 111 -15.39 3.56 -1.55
C TRP A 111 -16.37 4.42 -0.74
N SER A 112 -17.46 3.84 -0.27
CA SER A 112 -18.45 4.51 0.58
C SER A 112 -17.89 5.03 1.91
N ARG A 113 -16.75 4.50 2.39
CA ARG A 113 -16.04 5.05 3.55
C ARG A 113 -15.13 6.21 3.18
N VAL A 114 -14.60 6.21 1.95
CA VAL A 114 -13.66 7.21 1.43
C VAL A 114 -14.41 8.47 0.97
N SER A 115 -15.55 8.30 0.29
CA SER A 115 -16.34 9.40 -0.25
C SER A 115 -17.84 9.07 -0.21
N SER A 116 -18.66 10.10 0.01
CA SER A 116 -20.11 10.03 -0.11
C SER A 116 -20.61 10.07 -1.56
N GLU A 117 -19.73 10.38 -2.52
CA GLU A 117 -20.09 10.41 -3.94
C GLU A 117 -20.23 8.99 -4.49
N ALA A 118 -21.29 8.71 -5.24
CA ALA A 118 -21.42 7.43 -5.93
C ALA A 118 -20.28 7.25 -6.96
N LEU A 119 -19.66 6.07 -6.97
CA LEU A 119 -18.62 5.74 -7.94
C LEU A 119 -19.27 5.33 -9.26
N ASN A 120 -19.48 6.28 -10.16
CA ASN A 120 -20.03 6.00 -11.51
C ASN A 120 -18.95 5.80 -12.57
N LYS A 121 -17.68 6.04 -12.22
CA LYS A 121 -16.49 5.87 -13.05
C LYS A 121 -15.31 5.58 -12.13
N SER A 122 -14.29 4.89 -12.64
CA SER A 122 -13.05 4.66 -11.91
C SER A 122 -12.45 5.97 -11.38
N ARG A 123 -11.96 5.94 -10.15
CA ARG A 123 -11.33 7.07 -9.48
C ARG A 123 -10.01 6.68 -8.85
N THR A 124 -8.99 7.45 -9.18
CA THR A 124 -7.65 7.31 -8.62
C THR A 124 -7.50 8.26 -7.45
N ILE A 125 -7.01 7.74 -6.33
CA ILE A 125 -6.79 8.49 -5.09
C ILE A 125 -5.35 8.29 -4.59
N PRO A 126 -4.82 9.22 -3.78
CA PRO A 126 -3.55 8.99 -3.10
C PRO A 126 -3.69 7.89 -2.03
N LEU A 127 -2.67 7.05 -1.97
CA LEU A 127 -2.45 6.03 -0.95
C LEU A 127 -1.12 6.33 -0.25
N GLN A 128 -1.22 6.61 1.04
CA GLN A 128 -0.09 6.94 1.91
C GLN A 128 0.13 5.86 2.97
N VAL A 129 1.33 5.85 3.55
CA VAL A 129 1.69 4.95 4.64
C VAL A 129 2.25 5.75 5.79
N ARG A 130 1.84 5.39 7.00
CA ARG A 130 2.37 5.89 8.26
C ARG A 130 2.89 4.73 9.08
N LEU A 131 4.08 4.88 9.66
CA LEU A 131 4.74 3.86 10.46
C LEU A 131 5.01 4.41 11.86
N ASN A 132 4.72 3.63 12.90
CA ASN A 132 5.04 3.95 14.29
C ASN A 132 4.54 5.32 14.79
N GLY A 133 3.38 5.77 14.33
CA GLY A 133 2.83 7.07 14.72
C GLY A 133 3.63 8.28 14.23
N GLN A 134 4.57 8.09 13.30
CA GLN A 134 5.27 9.18 12.62
C GLN A 134 4.28 9.97 11.72
N GLU A 135 4.75 11.01 11.03
CA GLU A 135 3.95 11.64 9.96
C GLU A 135 3.72 10.71 8.76
N ASP A 136 2.81 11.06 7.86
CA ASP A 136 2.64 10.28 6.63
C ASP A 136 3.93 10.29 5.79
N ALA A 137 4.12 9.23 5.00
CA ALA A 137 5.22 9.11 4.05
C ALA A 137 5.34 10.38 3.19
N LYS A 138 6.58 10.79 2.88
CA LYS A 138 6.82 12.00 2.07
C LYS A 138 6.34 11.87 0.62
N THR A 139 6.14 10.65 0.16
CA THR A 139 5.58 10.34 -1.15
C THR A 139 4.29 9.55 -0.99
N PHE A 140 3.46 9.57 -2.03
CA PHE A 140 2.27 8.73 -2.13
C PHE A 140 2.39 7.86 -3.37
N VAL A 141 1.80 6.68 -3.31
CA VAL A 141 1.43 5.91 -4.51
C VAL A 141 -0.04 6.14 -4.79
N THR A 142 -0.51 5.74 -5.96
CA THR A 142 -1.94 5.89 -6.27
C THR A 142 -2.67 4.57 -6.13
N TYR A 143 -3.96 4.67 -5.79
CA TYR A 143 -4.89 3.54 -5.78
C TYR A 143 -6.14 3.88 -6.58
N THR A 144 -6.56 2.98 -7.47
CA THR A 144 -7.75 3.19 -8.31
C THR A 144 -8.93 2.33 -7.85
N TYR A 145 -10.00 2.98 -7.41
CA TYR A 145 -11.29 2.33 -7.24
C TYR A 145 -12.00 2.20 -8.58
N TYR A 146 -12.61 1.05 -8.85
CA TYR A 146 -13.41 0.85 -10.04
C TYR A 146 -14.78 0.25 -9.75
N VAL A 147 -15.73 0.51 -10.64
CA VAL A 147 -17.01 -0.19 -10.64
C VAL A 147 -16.80 -1.63 -11.06
N ASN A 148 -17.49 -2.58 -10.43
CA ASN A 148 -17.38 -3.99 -10.78
C ASN A 148 -17.57 -4.20 -12.29
N PRO A 149 -16.70 -5.01 -12.93
CA PRO A 149 -16.86 -5.33 -14.34
C PRO A 149 -18.16 -6.12 -14.54
N GLU A 150 -18.90 -5.76 -15.59
CA GLU A 150 -20.08 -6.50 -16.03
C GLU A 150 -19.71 -7.33 -17.25
N VAL A 151 -19.72 -8.66 -17.12
CA VAL A 151 -19.71 -9.55 -18.29
C VAL A 151 -21.12 -9.62 -18.86
N ARG A 152 -21.27 -9.30 -20.15
CA ARG A 152 -22.57 -9.33 -20.85
C ARG A 152 -22.69 -10.52 -21.77
N GLN A 153 -21.60 -10.91 -22.41
CA GLN A 153 -21.57 -12.04 -23.33
C GLN A 153 -20.19 -12.68 -23.33
N VAL A 154 -20.16 -13.99 -23.54
CA VAL A 154 -18.94 -14.76 -23.83
C VAL A 154 -19.09 -15.40 -25.22
N TYR A 155 -18.04 -15.37 -26.02
CA TYR A 155 -18.03 -16.00 -27.33
C TYR A 155 -16.71 -16.75 -27.59
N PRO A 156 -16.72 -17.98 -28.10
CA PRO A 156 -17.91 -18.81 -28.31
C PRO A 156 -18.53 -19.26 -26.98
N GLU A 157 -19.86 -19.43 -26.93
CA GLU A 157 -20.58 -19.87 -25.71
C GLU A 157 -20.33 -21.35 -25.37
N LYS A 158 -19.83 -22.12 -26.34
CA LYS A 158 -19.59 -23.56 -26.23
C LYS A 158 -18.27 -23.91 -26.89
N VAL A 159 -17.44 -24.67 -26.19
CA VAL A 159 -16.14 -25.15 -26.69
C VAL A 159 -16.03 -26.67 -26.45
N PRO A 160 -15.44 -27.45 -27.39
CA PRO A 160 -15.26 -28.89 -27.21
C PRO A 160 -14.31 -29.22 -26.04
N LEU A 161 -14.63 -30.27 -25.27
CA LEU A 161 -13.96 -30.64 -24.01
C LEU A 161 -12.42 -30.76 -24.09
N LEU A 162 -11.89 -31.20 -25.22
CA LEU A 162 -10.47 -31.55 -25.38
C LEU A 162 -9.70 -30.56 -26.26
N ARG A 163 -10.22 -29.35 -26.46
CA ARG A 163 -9.56 -28.30 -27.24
C ARG A 163 -9.35 -27.05 -26.41
N SER A 164 -8.15 -26.50 -26.48
CA SER A 164 -7.90 -25.12 -26.07
C SER A 164 -8.69 -24.18 -26.97
N ALA A 165 -9.47 -23.27 -26.38
CA ALA A 165 -10.25 -22.28 -27.10
C ALA A 165 -10.03 -20.90 -26.47
N SER A 166 -9.81 -19.89 -27.31
CA SER A 166 -9.79 -18.50 -26.88
C SER A 166 -11.22 -18.01 -26.69
N LEU A 167 -11.50 -17.42 -25.53
CA LEU A 167 -12.79 -16.81 -25.23
C LEU A 167 -12.71 -15.29 -25.38
N HIS A 168 -13.72 -14.71 -26.00
CA HIS A 168 -13.95 -13.29 -26.09
C HIS A 168 -15.05 -12.90 -25.10
N LEU A 169 -14.71 -12.06 -24.14
CA LEU A 169 -15.66 -11.48 -23.19
C LEU A 169 -16.09 -10.09 -23.69
N ILE A 170 -17.39 -9.89 -23.81
CA ILE A 170 -18.00 -8.60 -24.13
C ILE A 170 -18.70 -8.10 -22.87
N GLY A 171 -18.49 -6.84 -22.52
CA GLY A 171 -18.90 -6.32 -21.22
C GLY A 171 -18.49 -4.86 -21.02
N ARG A 172 -18.56 -4.42 -19.77
CA ARG A 172 -18.17 -3.07 -19.34
C ARG A 172 -17.27 -3.15 -18.11
N GLY A 173 -16.46 -2.13 -17.88
CA GLY A 173 -15.63 -2.04 -16.66
C GLY A 173 -14.41 -2.97 -16.66
N PHE A 174 -14.06 -3.60 -17.79
CA PHE A 174 -12.78 -4.28 -17.95
C PHE A 174 -11.65 -3.24 -17.99
N LEU A 175 -11.06 -2.95 -16.84
CA LEU A 175 -9.91 -2.08 -16.74
C LEU A 175 -8.64 -2.88 -16.97
N ASN A 176 -7.73 -2.27 -17.72
CA ASN A 176 -6.36 -2.73 -17.81
C ASN A 176 -5.51 -1.86 -16.91
N PHE A 177 -4.83 -2.47 -15.95
CA PHE A 177 -3.72 -1.86 -15.23
C PHE A 177 -2.48 -2.21 -16.06
N GLN A 178 -1.82 -1.19 -16.63
CA GLN A 178 -0.64 -1.32 -17.50
C GLN A 178 0.56 -0.63 -16.86
#